data_AF-A0A9P7R788-F1
#
_entry.id   AF-A0A9P7R788-F1
#
_cell.length_a   1.000
_cell.length_b   1.000
_cell.length_c   1.000
_cell.angle_alpha   90.00
_cell.angle_beta   90.00
_cell.angle_gamma   90.00
#
_symmetry.space_group_name_H-M   'P 1'
#
loop_
_entity.id
_entity.type
_entity.pdbx_description
1 polymer ?
#
loop_
_entity_poly.entity_id
_entity_poly.type
_entity_poly.pdbx_seq_one_letter_code
_entity_poly.pdbx_strand_id
1 'polypeptide(L)'
;MDSAAVAMEIPHHDAPVSLKKSRTAALEAMEDIVYGSVAGVVGKYIEYPFDTVKVRLQSQPDNQPLRYKGPIDCFRQSFQAEGFRGLYRGISAPLVGAALENSSLFFFERIGRAAVYQSGWTPQGQELSLSALWFTGAFSGFFTSYVLTPVELVKCKIQAPAGADGSGASQQLRPLSVVRDIYRHQGIRGFWHGQMGTLIRESGGCAAWFGSKETVTKMFNVLNARSAKTQGERDALVGKPLPLWQQALAGASGGVSYNFLFFPADTIKSRMQTAAIGDAALNRSFWQEGAAVWRQHGLRGLYRGCGITCLRSAPSSAFIFIVFDGLKRHFPLQ
;
A
#
# COMPACT_ATOMS: atom_id res chain seq x y z
N MET A 1 -9.05 4.90 -41.08
CA MET A 1 -9.78 3.71 -41.55
C MET A 1 -9.76 2.71 -40.41
N ASP A 2 -10.89 2.73 -39.70
CA ASP A 2 -11.45 1.77 -38.75
C ASP A 2 -10.60 1.29 -37.57
N SER A 3 -10.52 2.18 -36.55
CA SER A 3 -10.40 1.77 -35.16
C SER A 3 -11.74 1.19 -34.70
N ALA A 4 -11.81 -0.13 -34.57
CA ALA A 4 -12.95 -0.81 -33.98
C ALA A 4 -13.05 -0.43 -32.50
N ALA A 5 -14.00 0.45 -32.22
CA ALA A 5 -14.43 0.87 -30.90
C ALA A 5 -14.95 -0.32 -30.10
N VAL A 6 -14.38 -0.56 -28.93
CA VAL A 6 -15.17 -1.12 -27.82
C VAL A 6 -15.94 0.06 -27.25
N ALA A 7 -17.10 0.31 -27.86
CA ALA A 7 -18.07 1.25 -27.37
C ALA A 7 -18.55 0.77 -26.00
N MET A 8 -18.03 1.39 -24.93
CA MET A 8 -18.79 1.49 -23.69
C MET A 8 -19.91 2.50 -23.99
N GLU A 9 -21.06 1.99 -24.45
CA GLU A 9 -22.28 2.78 -24.55
C GLU A 9 -22.60 3.35 -23.15
N ILE A 10 -22.23 4.61 -22.95
CA ILE A 10 -22.83 5.47 -21.94
C ILE A 10 -24.20 5.86 -22.50
N PRO A 11 -25.32 5.47 -21.87
CA PRO A 11 -26.64 5.82 -22.40
C PRO A 11 -26.78 7.34 -22.41
N HIS A 12 -26.98 7.91 -23.60
CA HIS A 12 -27.52 9.25 -23.74
C HIS A 12 -28.82 9.34 -22.95
N HIS A 13 -28.88 10.30 -22.04
CA HIS A 13 -30.07 10.63 -21.29
C HIS A 13 -31.07 11.25 -22.25
N ASP A 14 -32.03 10.44 -22.75
CA ASP A 14 -33.39 10.81 -23.15
C ASP A 14 -34.18 9.55 -23.61
N ALA A 15 -34.39 8.62 -22.69
CA ALA A 15 -35.38 7.53 -22.76
C ALA A 15 -35.55 6.94 -21.36
N PRO A 16 -36.74 6.44 -20.96
CA PRO A 16 -37.01 6.05 -19.58
C PRO A 16 -36.00 4.98 -19.13
N VAL A 17 -35.24 5.31 -18.09
CA VAL A 17 -34.21 4.47 -17.48
C VAL A 17 -34.76 3.08 -17.21
N SER A 18 -34.29 2.10 -17.97
CA SER A 18 -34.61 0.68 -17.78
C SER A 18 -33.99 0.20 -16.45
N LEU A 19 -34.79 0.25 -15.40
CA LEU A 19 -34.48 -0.12 -14.01
C LEU A 19 -33.84 -1.51 -13.84
N LYS A 20 -33.92 -2.40 -14.84
CA LYS A 20 -33.28 -3.72 -14.82
C LYS A 20 -31.77 -3.69 -15.05
N LYS A 21 -31.26 -2.86 -15.98
CA LYS A 21 -29.83 -2.85 -16.35
C LYS A 21 -28.96 -2.18 -15.25
N SER A 22 -29.52 -1.18 -14.57
CA SER A 22 -28.86 -0.51 -13.44
C SER A 22 -28.78 -1.40 -12.19
N ARG A 23 -29.76 -2.30 -11.98
CA ARG A 23 -29.77 -3.23 -10.85
C ARG A 23 -28.66 -4.30 -10.96
N THR A 24 -28.40 -4.81 -12.17
CA THR A 24 -27.31 -5.78 -12.41
C THR A 24 -25.92 -5.15 -12.24
N ALA A 25 -25.69 -3.94 -12.77
CA ALA A 25 -24.41 -3.24 -12.60
C ALA A 25 -24.11 -2.89 -11.13
N ALA A 26 -25.15 -2.54 -10.35
CA ALA A 26 -25.00 -2.32 -8.92
C ALA A 26 -24.66 -3.61 -8.16
N LEU A 27 -25.27 -4.74 -8.53
CA LEU A 27 -24.96 -6.05 -7.94
C LEU A 27 -23.53 -6.49 -8.27
N GLU A 28 -23.08 -6.35 -9.51
CA GLU A 28 -21.70 -6.65 -9.93
C GLU A 28 -20.69 -5.76 -9.17
N ALA A 29 -20.98 -4.46 -9.04
CA ALA A 29 -20.12 -3.56 -8.27
C ALA A 29 -20.08 -3.93 -6.78
N MET A 30 -21.20 -4.33 -6.19
CA MET A 30 -21.25 -4.80 -4.81
C MET A 30 -20.48 -6.11 -4.64
N GLU A 31 -20.60 -7.04 -5.59
CA GLU A 31 -19.85 -8.30 -5.61
C GLU A 31 -18.34 -8.05 -5.65
N ASP A 32 -17.88 -7.19 -6.56
CA ASP A 32 -16.47 -6.82 -6.67
C ASP A 32 -15.95 -6.12 -5.40
N ILE A 33 -16.78 -5.27 -4.76
CA ILE A 33 -16.43 -4.64 -3.47
C ILE A 33 -16.32 -5.66 -2.35
N VAL A 34 -17.28 -6.59 -2.23
CA VAL A 34 -17.29 -7.60 -1.16
C VAL A 34 -16.13 -8.58 -1.34
N TYR A 35 -15.95 -9.13 -2.54
CA TYR A 35 -14.88 -10.08 -2.82
C TYR A 35 -13.51 -9.42 -2.80
N GLY A 36 -13.39 -8.18 -3.28
CA GLY A 36 -12.19 -7.37 -3.12
C GLY A 36 -11.84 -7.15 -1.64
N SER A 37 -12.83 -6.84 -0.81
CA SER A 37 -12.63 -6.62 0.63
C SER A 37 -12.21 -7.90 1.36
N VAL A 38 -12.87 -9.04 1.09
CA VAL A 38 -12.53 -10.33 1.70
C VAL A 38 -11.13 -10.78 1.26
N ALA A 39 -10.82 -10.68 -0.04
CA ALA A 39 -9.49 -11.00 -0.56
C ALA A 39 -8.40 -10.11 0.08
N GLY A 40 -8.68 -8.81 0.25
CA GLY A 40 -7.78 -7.87 0.93
C GLY A 40 -7.52 -8.23 2.39
N VAL A 41 -8.56 -8.62 3.14
CA VAL A 41 -8.44 -9.07 4.54
C VAL A 41 -7.60 -10.35 4.61
N VAL A 42 -7.89 -11.36 3.78
CA VAL A 42 -7.12 -12.61 3.76
C VAL A 42 -5.66 -12.35 3.38
N GLY A 43 -5.42 -11.49 2.38
CA GLY A 43 -4.08 -11.03 2.03
C GLY A 43 -3.34 -10.45 3.24
N LYS A 44 -4.00 -9.58 4.01
CA LYS A 44 -3.42 -9.01 5.24
C LYS A 44 -3.10 -10.06 6.30
N TYR A 45 -3.94 -11.07 6.49
CA TYR A 45 -3.64 -12.17 7.41
C TYR A 45 -2.40 -12.97 6.98
N ILE A 46 -2.13 -13.08 5.68
CA ILE A 46 -0.94 -13.79 5.18
C ILE A 46 0.30 -12.89 5.26
N GLU A 47 0.16 -11.59 5.02
CA GLU A 47 1.24 -10.61 5.13
C GLU A 47 1.71 -10.38 6.57
N TYR A 48 0.79 -10.45 7.54
CA TYR A 48 1.02 -9.96 8.90
C TYR A 48 2.21 -10.61 9.64
N PRO A 49 2.48 -11.93 9.52
CA PRO A 49 3.69 -12.53 10.07
C PRO A 49 4.98 -11.93 9.51
N PHE A 50 5.01 -11.59 8.22
CA PHE A 50 6.17 -10.95 7.58
C PHE A 50 6.35 -9.51 8.05
N ASP A 51 5.26 -8.76 8.22
CA ASP A 51 5.29 -7.40 8.77
C ASP A 51 5.82 -7.42 10.21
N THR A 52 5.40 -8.39 11.02
CA THR A 52 5.87 -8.56 12.40
C THR A 52 7.37 -8.83 12.45
N VAL A 53 7.89 -9.71 11.59
CA VAL A 53 9.33 -9.99 11.48
C VAL A 53 10.11 -8.76 11.00
N LYS A 54 9.59 -8.02 10.01
CA LYS A 54 10.19 -6.78 9.49
C LYS A 54 10.35 -5.75 10.60
N VAL A 55 9.28 -5.46 11.35
CA VAL A 55 9.32 -4.46 12.42
C VAL A 55 10.31 -4.89 13.51
N ARG A 56 10.26 -6.13 13.98
CA ARG A 56 11.21 -6.67 14.99
C ARG A 56 12.68 -6.55 14.55
N LEU A 57 12.96 -6.76 13.26
CA LEU A 57 14.31 -6.63 12.71
C LEU A 57 14.77 -5.18 12.55
N GLN A 58 13.86 -4.26 12.21
CA GLN A 58 14.16 -2.84 12.04
C GLN A 58 14.31 -2.11 13.37
N SER A 59 13.64 -2.60 14.40
CA SER A 59 13.54 -1.94 15.69
C SER A 59 14.52 -2.45 16.74
N GLN A 60 15.31 -3.49 16.44
CA GLN A 60 16.29 -4.02 17.39
C GLN A 60 17.40 -2.98 17.65
N PRO A 61 17.78 -2.72 18.92
CA PRO A 61 18.81 -1.73 19.24
C PRO A 61 20.19 -2.19 18.73
N ASP A 62 20.93 -1.26 18.12
CA ASP A 62 22.28 -1.49 17.58
C ASP A 62 23.34 -1.63 18.70
N ASN A 63 22.94 -1.42 19.95
CA ASN A 63 23.78 -1.20 21.12
C ASN A 63 24.15 -2.50 21.87
N GLN A 64 23.58 -3.64 21.47
CA GLN A 64 23.77 -4.96 22.06
C GLN A 64 24.06 -6.00 20.94
N PRO A 65 24.59 -7.20 21.25
CA PRO A 65 24.66 -8.26 20.25
C PRO A 65 23.29 -8.45 19.60
N LEU A 66 23.25 -8.40 18.27
CA LEU A 66 22.02 -8.46 17.48
C LEU A 66 21.16 -9.64 17.96
N ARG A 67 20.00 -9.33 18.56
CA ARG A 67 19.06 -10.34 19.04
C ARG A 67 18.58 -11.26 17.91
N TYR A 68 18.46 -10.70 16.71
CA TYR A 68 18.08 -11.43 15.51
C TYR A 68 19.16 -11.30 14.43
N LYS A 69 19.76 -12.42 14.05
CA LYS A 69 20.81 -12.46 13.00
C LYS A 69 20.22 -12.30 11.60
N GLY A 70 18.92 -12.52 11.44
CA GLY A 70 18.21 -12.37 10.18
C GLY A 70 16.71 -12.65 10.28
N PRO A 71 15.98 -12.56 9.16
CA PRO A 71 14.52 -12.75 9.13
C PRO A 71 14.06 -14.14 9.51
N ILE A 72 14.78 -15.18 9.06
CA ILE A 72 14.44 -16.58 9.38
C ILE A 72 14.71 -16.87 10.87
N ASP A 73 15.79 -16.33 11.41
CA ASP A 73 16.14 -16.44 12.84
C ASP A 73 15.10 -15.73 13.71
N CYS A 74 14.72 -14.50 13.34
CA CYS A 74 13.64 -13.76 13.97
C CYS A 74 12.31 -14.53 13.95
N PHE A 75 11.92 -15.08 12.78
CA PHE A 75 10.70 -15.86 12.66
C PHE A 75 10.72 -17.12 13.54
N ARG A 76 11.84 -17.87 13.52
CA ARG A 76 12.00 -19.10 14.31
C ARG A 76 11.93 -18.81 15.81
N GLN A 77 12.68 -17.82 16.29
CA GLN A 77 12.66 -17.42 17.70
C GLN A 77 11.29 -16.89 18.12
N SER A 78 10.64 -16.11 17.27
CA SER A 78 9.29 -15.59 17.51
C SER A 78 8.26 -16.72 17.64
N PHE A 79 8.34 -17.71 16.75
CA PHE A 79 7.46 -18.86 16.76
C PHE A 79 7.70 -19.76 17.98
N GLN A 80 8.95 -19.95 18.39
CA GLN A 80 9.29 -20.74 19.58
C GLN A 80 8.91 -20.04 20.89
N ALA A 81 9.01 -18.71 20.96
CA ALA A 81 8.73 -17.96 22.18
C ALA A 81 7.24 -17.66 22.40
N GLU A 82 6.51 -17.28 21.35
CA GLU A 82 5.13 -16.79 21.47
C GLU A 82 4.10 -17.61 20.68
N GLY A 83 4.56 -18.61 19.91
CA GLY A 83 3.73 -19.43 19.04
C GLY A 83 3.05 -18.64 17.91
N PHE A 84 2.09 -19.30 17.25
CA PHE A 84 1.32 -18.70 16.17
C PHE A 84 0.51 -17.48 16.62
N ARG A 85 -0.06 -17.50 17.84
CA ARG A 85 -0.82 -16.36 18.38
C ARG A 85 0.05 -15.12 18.62
N GLY A 86 1.34 -15.27 18.89
CA GLY A 86 2.29 -14.16 19.01
C GLY A 86 2.51 -13.40 17.71
N LEU A 87 2.65 -14.13 16.60
CA LEU A 87 2.83 -13.56 15.26
C LEU A 87 1.61 -12.75 14.77
N TYR A 88 0.42 -13.07 15.27
CA TYR A 88 -0.85 -12.39 14.91
C TYR A 88 -1.29 -11.33 15.93
N ARG A 89 -0.53 -11.16 17.01
CA ARG A 89 -0.87 -10.20 18.06
C ARG A 89 -0.77 -8.78 17.52
N GLY A 90 -1.88 -8.04 17.61
CA GLY A 90 -1.94 -6.63 17.21
C GLY A 90 -2.36 -6.36 15.76
N ILE A 91 -2.85 -7.36 15.02
CA ILE A 91 -3.26 -7.24 13.60
C ILE A 91 -4.34 -6.19 13.35
N SER A 92 -5.15 -5.86 14.35
CA SER A 92 -6.23 -4.86 14.25
C SER A 92 -5.72 -3.47 13.85
N ALA A 93 -4.59 -3.02 14.40
CA ALA A 93 -4.03 -1.70 14.07
C ALA A 93 -3.59 -1.57 12.59
N PRO A 94 -2.82 -2.53 12.01
CA PRO A 94 -2.55 -2.54 10.57
C PRO A 94 -3.79 -2.72 9.68
N LEU A 95 -4.78 -3.51 10.11
CA LEU A 95 -6.04 -3.66 9.35
C LEU A 95 -6.79 -2.34 9.27
N VAL A 96 -6.96 -1.65 10.40
CA VAL A 96 -7.59 -0.32 10.46
C VAL A 96 -6.77 0.69 9.66
N GLY A 97 -5.43 0.67 9.78
CA GLY A 97 -4.55 1.54 9.01
C GLY A 97 -4.73 1.35 7.50
N ALA A 98 -4.74 0.10 7.02
CA ALA A 98 -4.94 -0.20 5.60
C ALA A 98 -6.35 0.19 5.12
N ALA A 99 -7.38 -0.01 5.94
CA ALA A 99 -8.74 0.41 5.62
C ALA A 99 -8.84 1.95 5.49
N LEU A 100 -8.19 2.70 6.40
CA LEU A 100 -8.17 4.16 6.36
C LEU A 100 -7.36 4.70 5.18
N GLU A 101 -6.21 4.09 4.88
CA GLU A 101 -5.36 4.41 3.72
C GLU A 101 -6.16 4.24 2.43
N ASN A 102 -6.73 3.06 2.18
CA ASN A 102 -7.50 2.79 0.98
C ASN A 102 -8.75 3.67 0.86
N SER A 103 -9.49 3.85 1.95
CA SER A 103 -10.72 4.67 1.94
C SER A 103 -10.42 6.13 1.63
N SER A 104 -9.35 6.68 2.23
CA SER A 104 -8.91 8.06 1.99
C SER A 104 -8.42 8.22 0.56
N LEU A 105 -7.62 7.27 0.06
CA LEU A 105 -7.08 7.28 -1.29
C LEU A 105 -8.21 7.34 -2.33
N PHE A 106 -9.20 6.44 -2.25
CA PHE A 106 -10.35 6.43 -3.17
C PHE A 106 -11.20 7.69 -3.05
N PHE A 107 -11.41 8.20 -1.84
CA PHE A 107 -12.18 9.42 -1.62
C PHE A 107 -11.52 10.63 -2.30
N PHE A 108 -10.24 10.88 -2.04
CA PHE A 108 -9.52 12.01 -2.62
C PHE A 108 -9.22 11.82 -4.11
N GLU A 109 -9.04 10.59 -4.58
CA GLU A 109 -8.94 10.28 -6.01
C GLU A 109 -10.24 10.64 -6.74
N ARG A 110 -11.40 10.29 -6.18
CA ARG A 110 -12.71 10.64 -6.76
C ARG A 110 -12.91 12.15 -6.85
N ILE A 111 -12.48 12.89 -5.84
CA ILE A 111 -12.48 14.36 -5.85
C ILE A 111 -11.52 14.89 -6.93
N GLY A 112 -10.29 14.38 -6.98
CA GLY A 112 -9.28 14.81 -7.96
C GLY A 112 -9.73 14.56 -9.40
N ARG A 113 -10.32 13.40 -9.68
CA ARG A 113 -10.90 13.07 -10.99
C ARG A 113 -12.08 13.98 -11.33
N ALA A 114 -13.00 14.21 -10.39
CA ALA A 114 -14.11 15.12 -10.60
C ALA A 114 -13.64 16.54 -10.97
N ALA A 115 -12.59 17.04 -10.30
CA ALA A 115 -11.99 18.33 -10.61
C ALA A 115 -11.37 18.37 -12.02
N VAL A 116 -10.70 17.30 -12.46
CA VAL A 116 -10.12 17.21 -13.81
C VAL A 116 -11.19 17.15 -14.91
N TYR A 117 -12.29 16.45 -14.67
CA TYR A 117 -13.41 16.43 -15.62
C TYR A 117 -14.13 17.78 -15.69
N GLN A 118 -14.26 18.48 -14.56
CA GLN A 118 -14.87 19.81 -14.50
C GLN A 118 -13.98 20.90 -15.13
N SER A 119 -12.66 20.74 -15.11
CA SER A 119 -11.74 21.71 -15.72
C SER A 119 -11.68 21.64 -17.25
N GLY A 120 -12.38 20.68 -17.87
CA GLY A 120 -12.39 20.49 -19.33
C GLY A 120 -11.08 19.91 -19.89
N TRP A 121 -10.14 19.50 -19.04
CA TRP A 121 -8.87 18.90 -19.46
C TRP A 121 -9.03 17.51 -20.10
N THR A 122 -10.14 16.82 -19.81
CA THR A 122 -10.47 15.53 -20.42
C THR A 122 -12.00 15.43 -20.57
N PRO A 123 -12.53 15.07 -21.74
CA PRO A 123 -13.96 14.85 -21.93
C PRO A 123 -14.50 13.77 -20.97
N GLN A 124 -15.70 13.98 -20.41
CA GLN A 124 -16.39 12.96 -19.61
C GLN A 124 -16.54 11.67 -20.44
N GLY A 125 -16.07 10.54 -19.91
CA GLY A 125 -16.23 9.23 -20.53
C GLY A 125 -14.98 8.67 -21.24
N GLN A 126 -13.91 9.43 -21.39
CA GLN A 126 -12.60 8.89 -21.81
C GLN A 126 -11.75 8.48 -20.59
N GLU A 127 -10.96 7.41 -20.76
CA GLU A 127 -9.93 7.03 -19.79
C GLU A 127 -8.97 8.21 -19.56
N LEU A 128 -8.60 8.44 -18.30
CA LEU A 128 -7.67 9.54 -17.98
C LEU A 128 -6.35 9.30 -18.71
N SER A 129 -5.85 10.35 -19.38
CA SER A 129 -4.48 10.36 -19.87
C SER A 129 -3.51 10.01 -18.74
N LEU A 130 -2.42 9.32 -19.07
CA LEU A 130 -1.42 8.88 -18.09
C LEU A 130 -0.93 10.05 -17.23
N SER A 131 -0.74 11.24 -17.79
CA SER A 131 -0.36 12.43 -17.02
C SER A 131 -1.44 12.85 -16.01
N ALA A 132 -2.71 12.86 -16.41
CA ALA A 132 -3.83 13.18 -15.53
C ALA A 132 -4.00 12.15 -14.40
N LEU A 133 -3.74 10.87 -14.68
CA LEU A 133 -3.72 9.81 -13.67
C LEU A 133 -2.62 10.05 -12.63
N TRP A 134 -1.44 10.47 -13.07
CA TRP A 134 -0.33 10.79 -12.16
C TRP A 134 -0.64 12.00 -11.28
N PHE A 135 -1.23 13.06 -11.83
CA PHE A 135 -1.62 14.24 -11.05
C PHE A 135 -2.74 13.93 -10.05
N THR A 136 -3.76 13.20 -10.47
CA THR A 136 -4.87 12.81 -9.57
C THR A 136 -4.42 11.85 -8.48
N GLY A 137 -3.50 10.92 -8.79
CA GLY A 137 -2.86 10.05 -7.80
C GLY A 137 -1.93 10.77 -6.83
N ALA A 138 -1.14 11.74 -7.32
CA ALA A 138 -0.29 12.55 -6.45
C ALA A 138 -1.13 13.45 -5.52
N PHE A 139 -2.22 14.01 -6.04
CA PHE A 139 -3.20 14.79 -5.28
C PHE A 139 -3.88 13.93 -4.19
N SER A 140 -4.36 12.73 -4.54
CA SER A 140 -4.99 11.86 -3.56
C SER A 140 -4.00 11.37 -2.50
N GLY A 141 -2.77 11.03 -2.88
CA GLY A 141 -1.69 10.67 -1.97
C GLY A 141 -1.31 11.80 -1.01
N PHE A 142 -1.30 13.05 -1.50
CA PHE A 142 -1.03 14.23 -0.67
C PHE A 142 -2.06 14.34 0.47
N PHE A 143 -3.35 14.34 0.17
CA PHE A 143 -4.39 14.46 1.21
C PHE A 143 -4.47 13.21 2.10
N THR A 144 -4.31 12.03 1.51
CA THR A 144 -4.28 10.76 2.26
C THR A 144 -3.16 10.75 3.30
N SER A 145 -1.99 11.31 2.97
CA SER A 145 -0.86 11.37 3.90
C SER A 145 -1.21 12.12 5.20
N TYR A 146 -2.03 13.18 5.14
CA TYR A 146 -2.43 13.94 6.34
C TYR A 146 -3.35 13.14 7.26
N VAL A 147 -4.20 12.28 6.69
CA VAL A 147 -5.09 11.39 7.45
C VAL A 147 -4.29 10.21 8.01
N LEU A 148 -3.33 9.70 7.24
CA LEU A 148 -2.63 8.47 7.54
C LEU A 148 -1.49 8.64 8.55
N THR A 149 -0.76 9.76 8.50
CA THR A 149 0.37 10.03 9.39
C THR A 149 0.06 9.87 10.89
N PRO A 150 -1.03 10.41 11.48
CA PRO A 150 -1.35 10.18 12.89
C PRO A 150 -1.58 8.69 13.22
N VAL A 151 -2.27 7.97 12.33
CA VAL A 151 -2.60 6.55 12.52
C VAL A 151 -1.34 5.70 12.46
N GLU A 152 -0.47 5.98 11.48
CA GLU A 152 0.81 5.29 11.33
C GLU A 152 1.77 5.62 12.46
N LEU A 153 1.83 6.87 12.92
CA LEU A 153 2.67 7.24 14.06
C LEU A 153 2.28 6.43 15.31
N VAL A 154 0.98 6.35 15.61
CA VAL A 154 0.48 5.56 16.74
C VAL A 154 0.79 4.08 16.56
N LYS A 155 0.60 3.53 15.36
CA LYS A 155 0.94 2.14 15.03
C LYS A 155 2.43 1.86 15.24
N CYS A 156 3.32 2.71 14.70
CA CYS A 156 4.77 2.57 14.83
C CYS A 156 5.23 2.65 16.28
N LYS A 157 4.67 3.56 17.09
CA LYS A 157 4.97 3.70 18.52
C LYS A 157 4.55 2.46 19.33
N ILE A 158 3.39 1.87 19.05
CA ILE A 158 2.95 0.63 19.70
C ILE A 158 3.84 -0.55 19.34
N GLN A 159 4.28 -0.61 18.09
CA GLN A 159 5.09 -1.71 17.58
C GLN A 159 6.59 -1.56 17.85
N ALA A 160 7.02 -0.38 18.31
CA ALA A 160 8.38 -0.17 18.79
C ALA A 160 8.63 -1.07 20.03
N PRO A 161 9.78 -1.76 20.10
CA PRO A 161 10.07 -2.68 21.18
C PRO A 161 10.20 -1.93 22.50
N ALA A 162 9.50 -2.42 23.52
CA ALA A 162 9.61 -1.94 24.89
C ALA A 162 11.06 -2.14 25.36
N GLY A 163 11.82 -1.06 25.51
CA GLY A 163 13.20 -1.13 26.00
C GLY A 163 14.15 0.00 25.62
N ALA A 164 13.68 1.13 25.09
CA ALA A 164 14.52 2.33 24.98
C ALA A 164 14.73 3.03 26.33
N ASP A 165 13.78 2.85 27.25
CA ASP A 165 13.91 3.28 28.65
C ASP A 165 14.25 2.03 29.47
N GLY A 166 15.35 2.04 30.21
CA GLY A 166 15.86 0.89 31.00
C GLY A 166 14.96 0.41 32.15
N SER A 167 13.67 0.72 32.13
CA SER A 167 12.65 0.19 33.02
C SER A 167 12.17 -1.16 32.45
N GLY A 168 12.50 -2.26 33.13
CA GLY A 168 12.17 -3.64 32.76
C GLY A 168 10.67 -4.00 32.76
N ALA A 169 9.77 -3.05 32.51
CA ALA A 169 8.34 -3.29 32.33
C ALA A 169 8.01 -3.37 30.84
N SER A 170 7.66 -4.57 30.38
CA SER A 170 7.05 -4.84 29.08
C SER A 170 5.63 -4.26 29.01
N GLN A 171 5.49 -2.95 29.14
CA GLN A 171 4.19 -2.31 29.11
C GLN A 171 3.73 -2.20 27.66
N GLN A 172 2.84 -3.11 27.27
CA GLN A 172 2.10 -2.98 26.02
C GLN A 172 1.36 -1.65 26.01
N LEU A 173 1.87 -0.71 25.23
CA LEU A 173 1.26 0.60 25.07
C LEU A 173 -0.11 0.42 24.40
N ARG A 174 -1.17 0.84 25.09
CA ARG A 174 -2.52 0.87 24.52
C ARG A 174 -2.59 2.05 23.53
N PRO A 175 -3.35 1.94 22.42
CA PRO A 175 -3.46 3.05 21.45
C PRO A 175 -3.85 4.39 22.10
N LEU A 176 -4.78 4.35 23.06
CA LEU A 176 -5.22 5.55 23.76
C LEU A 176 -4.18 6.14 24.72
N SER A 177 -3.29 5.32 25.29
CA SER A 177 -2.20 5.85 26.13
C SER A 177 -1.17 6.56 25.24
N VAL A 178 -0.78 5.96 24.11
CA VAL A 178 0.13 6.59 23.14
C VAL A 178 -0.42 7.91 22.62
N VAL A 179 -1.71 7.96 22.24
CA VAL A 179 -2.36 9.19 21.78
C VAL A 179 -2.33 10.27 22.87
N ARG A 180 -2.62 9.90 24.12
CA ARG A 180 -2.56 10.82 25.27
C ARG A 180 -1.14 11.33 25.51
N ASP A 181 -0.15 10.46 25.44
CA ASP A 181 1.25 10.80 25.70
C ASP A 181 1.81 11.71 24.60
N ILE A 182 1.50 11.44 23.33
CA ILE A 182 1.83 12.34 22.20
C ILE A 182 1.20 13.71 22.41
N TYR A 183 -0.10 13.76 22.75
CA TYR A 183 -0.79 15.03 22.97
C TYR A 183 -0.20 15.81 24.15
N ARG A 184 0.16 15.14 25.25
CA ARG A 184 0.74 15.79 26.43
C ARG A 184 2.16 16.31 26.21
N HIS A 185 3.00 15.58 25.48
CA HIS A 185 4.41 15.94 25.30
C HIS A 185 4.67 16.82 24.06
N GLN A 186 3.90 16.63 22.98
CA GLN A 186 4.16 17.27 21.68
C GLN A 186 2.98 18.09 21.16
N GLY A 187 1.84 18.06 21.87
CA GLY A 187 0.61 18.71 21.43
C GLY A 187 0.06 18.14 20.12
N ILE A 188 -0.77 18.93 19.45
CA ILE A 188 -1.46 18.53 18.22
C ILE A 188 -0.46 18.34 17.05
N ARG A 189 0.63 19.12 17.02
CA ARG A 189 1.63 19.03 15.94
C ARG A 189 2.44 17.72 15.99
N GLY A 190 2.56 17.09 17.16
CA GLY A 190 3.26 15.81 17.31
C GLY A 190 2.66 14.69 16.46
N PHE A 191 1.36 14.73 16.19
CA PHE A 191 0.68 13.72 15.36
C PHE A 191 1.14 13.69 13.90
N TRP A 192 1.72 14.77 13.39
CA TRP A 192 2.26 14.85 12.03
C TRP A 192 3.79 14.69 11.99
N HIS A 193 4.39 14.16 13.06
CA HIS A 193 5.80 13.82 13.05
C HIS A 193 6.07 12.68 12.05
N GLY A 194 6.96 12.94 11.08
CA GLY A 194 7.23 12.03 9.95
C GLY A 194 6.35 12.27 8.71
N GLN A 195 5.50 13.31 8.69
CA GLN A 195 4.61 13.64 7.57
C GLN A 195 5.33 13.71 6.21
N MET A 196 6.53 14.30 6.16
CA MET A 196 7.30 14.41 4.91
C MET A 196 7.64 13.03 4.33
N GLY A 197 8.03 12.08 5.18
CA GLY A 197 8.30 10.71 4.76
C GLY A 197 7.05 10.01 4.25
N THR A 198 5.91 10.19 4.95
CA THR A 198 4.62 9.66 4.49
C THR A 198 4.21 10.27 3.16
N LEU A 199 4.35 11.57 2.98
CA LEU A 199 3.98 12.28 1.76
C LEU A 199 4.84 11.85 0.55
N ILE A 200 6.16 11.73 0.72
CA ILE A 200 7.06 11.22 -0.31
C ILE A 200 6.66 9.79 -0.70
N ARG A 201 6.38 8.94 0.30
CA ARG A 201 5.96 7.55 0.11
C ARG A 201 4.63 7.45 -0.61
N GLU A 202 3.61 8.20 -0.21
CA GLU A 202 2.25 8.14 -0.78
C GLU A 202 2.22 8.71 -2.20
N SER A 203 2.69 9.95 -2.38
CA SER A 203 2.64 10.62 -3.68
C SER A 203 3.59 9.97 -4.69
N GLY A 204 4.82 9.69 -4.27
CA GLY A 204 5.80 9.03 -5.14
C GLY A 204 5.48 7.56 -5.35
N GLY A 205 4.87 6.92 -4.37
CA GLY A 205 4.56 5.52 -4.42
C GLY A 205 3.43 5.16 -5.38
N CYS A 206 2.37 5.97 -5.41
CA CYS A 206 1.32 5.85 -6.41
C CYS A 206 1.91 5.96 -7.82
N ALA A 207 2.77 6.95 -8.04
CA ALA A 207 3.48 7.15 -9.31
C ALA A 207 4.32 5.92 -9.73
N ALA A 208 5.14 5.38 -8.83
CA ALA A 208 5.95 4.20 -9.13
C ALA A 208 5.09 2.94 -9.36
N TRP A 209 4.02 2.76 -8.59
CA TRP A 209 3.12 1.62 -8.75
C TRP A 209 2.41 1.65 -10.11
N PHE A 210 1.78 2.78 -10.47
CA PHE A 210 1.12 2.95 -11.76
C PHE A 210 2.09 2.88 -12.93
N GLY A 211 3.25 3.56 -12.85
CA GLY A 211 4.26 3.56 -13.90
C GLY A 211 4.82 2.17 -14.21
N SER A 212 5.12 1.39 -13.17
CA SER A 212 5.61 0.02 -13.31
C SER A 212 4.50 -0.93 -13.79
N LYS A 213 3.29 -0.84 -13.23
CA LYS A 213 2.13 -1.63 -13.67
C LYS A 213 1.83 -1.40 -15.15
N GLU A 214 1.79 -0.14 -15.59
CA GLU A 214 1.50 0.22 -16.98
C GLU A 214 2.58 -0.29 -17.93
N THR A 215 3.85 -0.15 -17.55
CA THR A 215 4.98 -0.59 -18.36
C THR A 215 4.98 -2.11 -18.55
N VAL A 216 4.73 -2.86 -17.47
CA VAL A 216 4.65 -4.33 -17.53
C VAL A 216 3.39 -4.79 -18.27
N THR A 217 2.27 -4.10 -18.12
CA THR A 217 1.03 -4.34 -18.90
C THR A 217 1.30 -4.15 -20.40
N LYS A 218 1.94 -3.04 -20.78
CA LYS A 218 2.34 -2.78 -22.18
C LYS A 218 3.31 -3.83 -22.71
N MET A 219 4.26 -4.27 -21.90
CA MET A 219 5.18 -5.35 -22.26
C MET A 219 4.42 -6.65 -22.54
N PHE A 220 3.48 -7.06 -21.68
CA PHE A 220 2.66 -8.26 -21.93
C PHE A 220 1.77 -8.13 -23.17
N ASN A 221 1.19 -6.95 -23.41
CA ASN A 221 0.44 -6.69 -24.63
C ASN A 221 1.31 -6.87 -25.88
N VAL A 222 2.54 -6.34 -25.88
CA VAL A 222 3.49 -6.51 -26.99
C VAL A 222 3.90 -7.98 -27.16
N LEU A 223 4.14 -8.70 -26.06
CA LEU A 223 4.50 -10.12 -26.10
C LEU A 223 3.36 -10.98 -26.64
N ASN A 224 2.12 -10.75 -26.18
CA ASN A 224 0.93 -11.46 -26.66
C ASN A 224 0.66 -11.13 -28.15
N ALA A 225 0.83 -9.87 -28.57
CA ALA A 225 0.69 -9.46 -29.97
C ALA A 225 1.77 -10.08 -30.88
N ARG A 226 2.99 -10.28 -30.37
CA ARG A 226 4.07 -11.01 -31.07
C ARG A 226 3.82 -12.51 -31.16
N SER A 227 3.11 -13.09 -30.18
CA SER A 227 2.76 -14.51 -30.16
C SER A 227 1.54 -14.84 -31.04
N ALA A 228 0.64 -13.88 -31.25
CA ALA A 228 -0.52 -14.01 -32.13
C ALA A 228 -0.10 -14.21 -33.59
N LYS A 229 -0.59 -15.28 -34.20
CA LYS A 229 -0.22 -15.70 -35.57
C LYS A 229 -1.08 -15.05 -36.65
N THR A 230 -2.24 -14.49 -36.29
CA THR A 230 -3.19 -13.90 -37.25
C THR A 230 -3.62 -12.49 -36.84
N GLN A 231 -3.85 -11.60 -37.81
CA GLN A 231 -4.26 -10.21 -37.58
C GLN A 231 -5.55 -10.12 -36.73
N GLY A 232 -6.52 -11.02 -36.94
CA GLY A 232 -7.75 -11.09 -36.15
C GLY A 232 -7.58 -11.53 -34.70
N GLU A 233 -6.54 -12.31 -34.36
CA GLU A 233 -6.20 -12.61 -32.95
C GLU A 233 -5.58 -11.38 -32.27
N ARG A 234 -4.80 -10.58 -33.00
CA ARG A 234 -4.23 -9.34 -32.47
C ARG A 234 -5.33 -8.34 -32.13
N ASP A 235 -6.32 -8.17 -33.00
CA ASP A 235 -7.44 -7.26 -32.76
C ASP A 235 -8.38 -7.75 -31.63
N ALA A 236 -8.55 -9.08 -31.49
CA ALA A 236 -9.30 -9.67 -30.38
C ALA A 236 -8.59 -9.55 -29.01
N LEU A 237 -7.26 -9.43 -29.00
CA LEU A 237 -6.45 -9.23 -27.80
C LEU A 237 -6.40 -7.77 -27.33
N VAL A 238 -6.57 -6.80 -28.24
CA VAL A 238 -6.63 -5.37 -27.89
C VAL A 238 -7.91 -5.03 -27.10
N GLY A 239 -9.00 -5.77 -27.33
CA GLY A 239 -10.28 -5.55 -26.64
C GLY A 239 -10.52 -6.37 -25.37
N LYS A 240 -9.66 -7.36 -25.06
CA LYS A 240 -9.81 -8.21 -23.86
C LYS A 240 -8.83 -7.79 -22.76
N PRO A 241 -9.29 -7.61 -21.51
CA PRO A 241 -8.37 -7.37 -20.41
C PRO A 241 -7.38 -8.53 -20.29
N LEU A 242 -6.11 -8.22 -19.98
CA LEU A 242 -5.07 -9.22 -19.82
C LEU A 242 -5.52 -10.33 -18.86
N PRO A 243 -5.12 -11.59 -19.10
CA PRO A 243 -5.43 -12.68 -18.18
C PRO A 243 -4.94 -12.32 -16.78
N LEU A 244 -5.72 -12.73 -15.78
CA LEU A 244 -5.55 -12.31 -14.38
C LEU A 244 -4.13 -12.51 -13.85
N TRP A 245 -3.41 -13.56 -14.30
CA TRP A 245 -2.02 -13.81 -13.89
C TRP A 245 -1.03 -12.77 -14.46
N GLN A 246 -1.25 -12.23 -15.66
CA GLN A 246 -0.43 -11.15 -16.23
C GLN A 246 -0.68 -9.83 -15.51
N GLN A 247 -1.94 -9.55 -15.16
CA GLN A 247 -2.30 -8.41 -14.31
C GLN A 247 -1.69 -8.54 -12.91
N ALA A 248 -1.68 -9.75 -12.35
CA ALA A 248 -1.05 -10.05 -11.06
C ALA A 248 0.45 -9.80 -11.08
N LEU A 249 1.16 -10.24 -12.13
CA LEU A 249 2.58 -9.97 -12.30
C LEU A 249 2.86 -8.48 -12.48
N ALA A 250 2.04 -7.75 -13.23
CA ALA A 250 2.15 -6.30 -13.37
C ALA A 250 1.88 -5.56 -12.04
N GLY A 251 0.94 -6.04 -11.22
CA GLY A 251 0.71 -5.53 -9.88
C GLY A 251 1.86 -5.82 -8.92
N ALA A 252 2.41 -7.04 -8.97
CA ALA A 252 3.54 -7.46 -8.16
C ALA A 252 4.82 -6.69 -8.52
N SER A 253 5.08 -6.47 -9.81
CA SER A 253 6.19 -5.62 -10.26
C SER A 253 5.99 -4.18 -9.81
N GLY A 254 4.77 -3.65 -9.88
CA GLY A 254 4.41 -2.34 -9.32
C GLY A 254 4.73 -2.24 -7.84
N GLY A 255 4.34 -3.25 -7.06
CA GLY A 255 4.63 -3.34 -5.63
C GLY A 255 6.14 -3.42 -5.33
N VAL A 256 6.90 -4.22 -6.08
CA VAL A 256 8.36 -4.32 -5.90
C VAL A 256 9.05 -3.01 -6.26
N SER A 257 8.68 -2.37 -7.37
CA SER A 257 9.22 -1.06 -7.78
C SER A 257 8.92 0.03 -6.75
N TYR A 258 7.68 0.08 -6.25
CA TYR A 258 7.26 0.97 -5.17
C TYR A 258 8.15 0.81 -3.94
N ASN A 259 8.23 -0.43 -3.42
CA ASN A 259 8.96 -0.72 -2.20
C ASN A 259 10.46 -0.47 -2.38
N PHE A 260 11.03 -0.70 -3.55
CA PHE A 260 12.45 -0.49 -3.80
C PHE A 260 12.81 1.00 -3.92
N LEU A 261 12.07 1.77 -4.72
CA LEU A 261 12.38 3.19 -4.97
C LEU A 261 12.19 4.06 -3.72
N PHE A 262 11.15 3.78 -2.93
CA PHE A 262 10.81 4.59 -1.76
C PHE A 262 11.26 3.97 -0.43
N PHE A 263 12.00 2.85 -0.48
CA PHE A 263 12.58 2.23 0.71
C PHE A 263 13.43 3.18 1.58
N PRO A 264 14.28 4.05 0.99
CA PRO A 264 15.07 4.98 1.80
C PRO A 264 14.18 5.96 2.59
N ALA A 265 13.08 6.43 2.00
CA ALA A 265 12.14 7.31 2.67
C ALA A 265 11.39 6.59 3.79
N ASP A 266 10.99 5.33 3.56
CA ASP A 266 10.38 4.47 4.56
C ASP A 266 11.29 4.23 5.76
N THR A 267 12.58 3.98 5.52
CA THR A 267 13.57 3.75 6.59
C THR A 267 13.75 5.00 7.45
N ILE A 268 13.86 6.18 6.83
CA ILE A 268 13.98 7.46 7.57
C ILE A 268 12.71 7.73 8.38
N LYS A 269 11.54 7.60 7.73
CA LYS A 269 10.23 7.75 8.38
C LYS A 269 10.07 6.82 9.58
N SER A 270 10.38 5.53 9.39
CA SER A 270 10.25 4.52 10.44
C SER A 270 11.11 4.88 11.65
N ARG A 271 12.39 5.22 11.43
CA ARG A 271 13.29 5.66 12.52
C ARG A 271 12.73 6.87 13.28
N MET A 272 12.25 7.89 12.56
CA MET A 272 11.63 9.07 13.17
C MET A 272 10.38 8.72 14.00
N GLN A 273 9.51 7.86 13.47
CA GLN A 273 8.26 7.48 14.13
C GLN A 273 8.47 6.52 15.31
N THR A 274 9.57 5.75 15.31
CA THR A 274 9.94 4.82 16.39
C THR A 274 10.81 5.45 17.48
N ALA A 275 11.37 6.66 17.29
CA ALA A 275 12.20 7.34 18.29
C ALA A 275 11.43 7.49 19.62
N ALA A 276 12.09 7.38 20.78
CA ALA A 276 11.42 7.46 22.08
C ALA A 276 10.73 8.82 22.30
N ILE A 277 9.62 8.86 23.04
CA ILE A 277 8.92 10.10 23.37
C ILE A 277 9.78 10.88 24.38
N GLY A 278 10.29 12.05 23.99
CA GLY A 278 11.17 12.89 24.83
C GLY A 278 12.63 12.92 24.41
N ASP A 279 13.04 12.12 23.42
CA ASP A 279 14.41 12.11 22.91
C ASP A 279 14.70 13.36 22.04
N ALA A 280 15.91 13.92 22.13
CA ALA A 280 16.36 15.07 21.33
C ALA A 280 16.35 14.78 19.82
N ALA A 281 16.31 13.50 19.44
CA ALA A 281 16.10 13.03 18.07
C ALA A 281 14.75 13.47 17.47
N LEU A 282 13.75 13.80 18.29
CA LEU A 282 12.43 14.29 17.84
C LEU A 282 12.46 15.67 17.18
N ASN A 283 13.52 16.46 17.39
CA ASN A 283 13.66 17.79 16.77
C ASN A 283 14.37 17.76 15.41
N ARG A 284 14.82 16.59 14.96
CA ARG A 284 15.55 16.48 13.70
C ARG A 284 14.58 16.43 12.53
N SER A 285 14.89 17.21 11.50
CA SER A 285 14.13 17.19 10.26
C SER A 285 14.38 15.88 9.50
N PHE A 286 13.45 15.53 8.59
CA PHE A 286 13.57 14.35 7.73
C PHE A 286 14.93 14.25 7.03
N TRP A 287 15.46 15.39 6.56
CA TRP A 287 16.77 15.47 5.91
C TRP A 287 17.94 15.28 6.87
N GLN A 288 17.83 15.78 8.11
CA GLN A 288 18.86 15.61 9.13
C GLN A 288 18.95 14.16 9.58
N GLU A 289 17.81 13.49 9.75
CA GLU A 289 17.77 12.05 10.03
C GLU A 289 18.31 11.22 8.86
N GLY A 290 17.91 11.55 7.63
CA GLY A 290 18.48 10.91 6.43
C GLY A 290 20.00 11.06 6.34
N ALA A 291 20.53 12.26 6.59
CA ALA A 291 21.96 12.52 6.62
C ALA A 291 22.67 11.76 7.76
N ALA A 292 22.05 11.63 8.93
CA ALA A 292 22.58 10.87 10.05
C ALA A 292 22.67 9.37 9.71
N VAL A 293 21.61 8.79 9.13
CA VAL A 293 21.60 7.39 8.67
C VAL A 293 22.67 7.16 7.61
N TRP A 294 22.79 8.06 6.64
CA TRP A 294 23.82 7.98 5.60
C TRP A 294 25.23 8.01 6.18
N ARG A 295 25.51 8.91 7.14
CA ARG A 295 26.82 9.04 7.78
C ARG A 295 27.18 7.83 8.65
N GLN A 296 26.20 7.22 9.32
CA GLN A 296 26.45 6.10 10.24
C GLN A 296 26.51 4.74 9.54
N HIS A 297 25.61 4.49 8.59
CA HIS A 297 25.38 3.14 8.02
C HIS A 297 25.43 3.12 6.48
N GLY A 298 25.54 4.28 5.83
CA GLY A 298 25.56 4.41 4.38
C GLY A 298 24.35 3.81 3.67
N LEU A 299 24.58 3.35 2.44
CA LEU A 299 23.55 2.76 1.58
C LEU A 299 22.92 1.49 2.18
N ARG A 300 23.72 0.69 2.92
CA ARG A 300 23.23 -0.52 3.60
C ARG A 300 22.23 -0.19 4.71
N GLY A 301 22.40 0.94 5.39
CA GLY A 301 21.44 1.43 6.39
C GLY A 301 20.10 1.79 5.78
N LEU A 302 20.10 2.53 4.67
CA LEU A 302 18.88 2.96 3.98
C LEU A 302 18.06 1.80 3.41
N TYR A 303 18.71 0.74 2.93
CA TYR A 303 18.06 -0.45 2.33
C TYR A 303 17.90 -1.64 3.28
N ARG A 304 18.13 -1.45 4.59
CA ARG A 304 18.05 -2.53 5.58
C ARG A 304 16.61 -3.07 5.69
N GLY A 305 16.40 -4.28 5.19
CA GLY A 305 15.08 -4.94 5.17
C GLY A 305 14.31 -4.82 3.85
N CYS A 306 14.90 -4.22 2.81
CA CYS A 306 14.28 -4.11 1.48
C CYS A 306 13.96 -5.49 0.90
N GLY A 307 14.89 -6.45 1.00
CA GLY A 307 14.70 -7.81 0.48
C GLY A 307 13.48 -8.52 1.08
N ILE A 308 13.24 -8.36 2.39
CA ILE A 308 12.07 -8.94 3.07
C ILE A 308 10.78 -8.29 2.57
N THR A 309 10.81 -6.97 2.32
CA THR A 309 9.65 -6.21 1.86
C THR A 309 9.27 -6.56 0.42
N CYS A 310 10.27 -6.74 -0.45
CA CYS A 310 10.06 -7.25 -1.81
C CYS A 310 9.56 -8.70 -1.79
N LEU A 311 10.18 -9.56 -0.96
CA LEU A 311 9.77 -10.96 -0.81
C LEU A 311 8.35 -11.09 -0.29
N ARG A 312 7.90 -10.20 0.59
CA ARG A 312 6.51 -10.12 1.08
C ARG A 312 5.50 -9.84 -0.03
N SER A 313 5.88 -9.03 -1.02
CA SER A 313 4.95 -8.49 -2.02
C SER A 313 4.45 -9.57 -3.00
N ALA A 314 5.29 -10.58 -3.32
CA ALA A 314 4.93 -11.61 -4.28
C ALA A 314 3.91 -12.65 -3.74
N PRO A 315 4.09 -13.27 -2.56
CA PRO A 315 3.13 -14.20 -1.98
C PRO A 315 1.80 -13.52 -1.66
N SER A 316 1.84 -12.31 -1.08
CA SER A 316 0.63 -11.56 -0.76
C SER A 316 -0.24 -11.35 -2.00
N SER A 317 0.36 -10.84 -3.08
CA SER A 317 -0.33 -10.63 -4.34
C SER A 317 -0.95 -11.94 -4.83
N ALA A 318 -0.17 -13.02 -4.90
CA ALA A 318 -0.65 -14.33 -5.36
C ALA A 318 -1.86 -14.85 -4.56
N PHE A 319 -1.84 -14.73 -3.24
CA PHE A 319 -2.94 -15.20 -2.40
C PHE A 319 -4.21 -14.34 -2.50
N ILE A 320 -4.06 -13.01 -2.58
CA ILE A 320 -5.21 -12.11 -2.85
C ILE A 320 -5.91 -12.55 -4.13
N PHE A 321 -5.15 -12.90 -5.18
CA PHE A 321 -5.72 -13.38 -6.44
C PHE A 321 -6.41 -14.74 -6.31
N ILE A 322 -5.77 -15.72 -5.67
CA ILE A 322 -6.37 -17.05 -5.45
C ILE A 322 -7.71 -16.92 -4.71
N VAL A 323 -7.76 -16.06 -3.70
CA VAL A 323 -8.98 -15.84 -2.90
C VAL A 323 -10.04 -15.10 -3.70
N PHE A 324 -9.69 -14.03 -4.40
CA PHE A 324 -10.65 -13.27 -5.22
C PHE A 324 -11.26 -14.14 -6.33
N ASP A 325 -10.42 -14.85 -7.09
CA ASP A 325 -10.86 -15.72 -8.20
C ASP A 325 -11.63 -16.94 -7.67
N GLY A 326 -11.19 -17.50 -6.54
CA GLY A 326 -11.90 -18.59 -5.86
C GLY A 326 -13.30 -18.18 -5.38
N LEU A 327 -13.44 -16.98 -4.80
CA LEU A 327 -14.74 -16.45 -4.36
C LEU A 327 -15.67 -16.19 -5.53
N LYS A 328 -15.17 -15.54 -6.59
CA LYS A 328 -15.96 -15.22 -7.79
C LYS A 328 -16.44 -16.47 -8.54
N ARG A 329 -15.65 -17.54 -8.55
CA ARG A 329 -16.02 -18.82 -9.18
C ARG A 329 -17.02 -19.64 -8.38
N HIS A 330 -16.94 -19.62 -7.04
CA HIS A 330 -17.78 -20.45 -6.19
C HIS A 330 -19.05 -19.75 -5.69
N PHE A 331 -19.05 -18.42 -5.63
CA PHE A 331 -20.18 -17.63 -5.15
C PHE A 331 -20.50 -16.49 -6.11
N PRO A 332 -20.98 -16.72 -7.34
CA PRO A 332 -21.54 -15.62 -8.14
C PRO A 332 -22.82 -15.10 -7.46
N LEU A 333 -22.88 -13.80 -7.11
CA LEU A 333 -24.10 -13.20 -6.56
C LEU A 333 -25.03 -12.90 -7.74
N GLN A 334 -26.03 -13.78 -7.95
CA GLN A 334 -27.02 -13.67 -9.03
C GLN A 334 -28.04 -12.53 -8.83
#